data_AF-A0A2V2PY99-F1
#
_entry.id   AF-A0A2V2PY99-F1
#
_cell.length_a   1.000
_cell.length_b   1.000
_cell.length_c   1.000
_cell.angle_alpha   90.00
_cell.angle_beta   90.00
_cell.angle_gamma   90.00
#
_symmetry.space_group_name_H-M   'P 1'
#
loop_
_entity.id
_entity.type
_entity.pdbx_description
1 polymer ?
#
loop_
_entity_poly.entity_id
_entity_poly.type
_entity_poly.pdbx_seq_one_letter_code
_entity_poly.pdbx_strand_id
1 'polypeptide(L)'
;MGGVEVDPGEGLTASSSVFFSSWSIDALARTLSADERLMAWIPPRRTPFARIGRGDGGAFVQLPGRPEQPVPDELLPMLELVDGRRTLGDLARELSLPAGPAEEHLRELVRRRWVSWRLEVPSGARPDRELRAVLERVGDAELRRGALEPLEVLERGRERVEAAGRDAEALCEALAALEEDFTRITDTASQRAKGSRTAPNRSLVYSDTRRSATARLSPAVLDELTPLSLCLTAVGWLTSRYAESMRAHIRQSFDQVRGDRPTTDLASLWFACLPAPHAASMPEADRIGAELRERWARIIDAPEGARRVQLTSADIADRVHEEFDGPRDGWSLSRYVSPDVLIMAKDAAAVERGDFELVLGELHIAMNTVAASLFVNQHPAVEELIAETDRDFPGPRLMPMLPKELPLKWSARSRPALDRPEDYFVAIAEHTSDPHRDRTVLSADVTVTDHDGRLTAVLPDGSEFDVLDVFSHALTNRVMDRFALRPDADHVPRVMVDKLVVSRESWRFTGGDLGFAEEKSEARRYVRARNWRGERGLPRYVFVVSPTEPRPFYVDFDAPVYVNILAKAARRLARKDPEAKLTITEMLPSPEHAWLTDDQGNTYTSELRFVAVDQEHQQGGVPSW
;
A
#
# COMPACT_ATOMS: atom_id res chain seq x y z
N MET A 1 10.30 31.79 13.94
CA MET A 1 10.79 31.44 12.59
C MET A 1 9.69 31.71 11.59
N GLY A 2 9.99 32.40 10.50
CA GLY A 2 9.01 32.71 9.44
C GLY A 2 9.00 31.76 8.24
N GLY A 3 9.90 30.76 8.20
CA GLY A 3 10.07 29.88 7.05
C GLY A 3 10.40 28.44 7.42
N VAL A 4 11.54 27.93 6.93
CA VAL A 4 12.05 26.58 7.24
C VAL A 4 13.42 26.67 7.91
N GLU A 5 13.58 25.96 9.02
CA GLU A 5 14.88 25.76 9.66
C GLU A 5 15.42 24.38 9.29
N VAL A 6 16.66 24.34 8.80
CA VAL A 6 17.37 23.10 8.48
C VAL A 6 18.50 22.91 9.48
N ASP A 7 18.41 21.83 10.25
CA ASP A 7 19.57 21.24 10.90
C ASP A 7 20.15 20.21 9.93
N PRO A 8 21.35 20.42 9.36
CA PRO A 8 21.94 19.51 8.39
C PRO A 8 22.30 18.14 8.99
N GLY A 9 22.37 18.01 10.32
CA GLY A 9 22.87 16.82 11.00
C GLY A 9 24.36 16.57 10.73
N GLU A 10 24.80 15.34 10.93
CA GLU A 10 26.16 14.88 10.58
C GLU A 10 26.07 13.76 9.53
N GLY A 11 26.77 13.94 8.41
CA GLY A 11 26.74 13.05 7.25
C GLY A 11 25.35 12.89 6.59
N LEU A 12 25.29 12.02 5.57
CA LEU A 12 24.09 11.85 4.75
C LEU A 12 22.93 11.13 5.47
N THR A 13 23.19 10.24 6.45
CA THR A 13 22.18 9.34 7.02
C THR A 13 22.39 9.17 8.53
N ALA A 14 21.34 9.35 9.34
CA ALA A 14 21.39 9.11 10.78
C ALA A 14 21.39 7.63 11.12
N SER A 15 20.60 6.83 10.40
CA SER A 15 20.49 5.38 10.60
C SER A 15 20.12 4.69 9.31
N SER A 16 20.58 3.44 9.16
CA SER A 16 20.17 2.54 8.10
C SER A 16 19.82 1.20 8.73
N SER A 17 18.70 0.61 8.32
CA SER A 17 18.25 -0.68 8.79
C SER A 17 18.08 -1.63 7.63
N VAL A 18 18.64 -2.84 7.74
CA VAL A 18 18.45 -3.91 6.74
C VAL A 18 17.37 -4.87 7.21
N PHE A 19 16.45 -5.22 6.31
CA PHE A 19 15.30 -6.11 6.57
C PHE A 19 15.27 -7.23 5.55
N PHE A 20 14.70 -8.38 5.91
CA PHE A 20 14.41 -9.44 4.96
C PHE A 20 13.14 -9.16 4.15
N SER A 21 13.20 -9.49 2.87
CA SER A 21 12.00 -9.65 2.04
C SER A 21 11.17 -10.82 2.57
N SER A 22 9.85 -10.68 2.76
CA SER A 22 9.01 -11.77 3.31
C SER A 22 9.21 -13.11 2.60
N TRP A 23 9.31 -13.09 1.26
CA TRP A 23 9.43 -14.32 0.47
C TRP A 23 10.66 -15.17 0.80
N SER A 24 11.77 -14.57 1.26
CA SER A 24 12.98 -15.31 1.60
C SER A 24 12.79 -16.08 2.90
N ILE A 25 12.18 -15.46 3.91
CA ILE A 25 11.84 -16.14 5.16
C ILE A 25 10.70 -17.14 4.97
N ASP A 26 9.73 -16.85 4.10
CA ASP A 26 8.69 -17.82 3.72
C ASP A 26 9.31 -19.04 3.00
N ALA A 27 10.41 -18.88 2.25
CA ALA A 27 11.13 -20.00 1.66
C ALA A 27 11.83 -20.86 2.71
N LEU A 28 12.50 -20.22 3.68
CA LEU A 28 13.08 -20.94 4.81
C LEU A 28 12.01 -21.70 5.61
N ALA A 29 10.87 -21.07 5.91
CA ALA A 29 9.76 -21.72 6.61
C ALA A 29 9.23 -22.94 5.86
N ARG A 30 9.17 -22.89 4.52
CA ARG A 30 8.81 -24.06 3.68
C ARG A 30 9.84 -25.17 3.77
N THR A 31 11.14 -24.85 3.77
CA THR A 31 12.21 -25.84 3.95
C THR A 31 12.10 -26.53 5.31
N LEU A 32 11.91 -25.76 6.37
CA LEU A 32 11.75 -26.29 7.73
C LEU A 32 10.49 -27.15 7.88
N SER A 33 9.41 -26.84 7.15
CA SER A 33 8.16 -27.62 7.16
C SER A 33 8.31 -29.07 6.66
N ALA A 34 9.45 -29.44 6.07
CA ALA A 34 9.70 -30.81 5.63
C ALA A 34 10.00 -31.78 6.81
N ASP A 35 10.38 -31.27 7.98
CA ASP A 35 10.57 -32.09 9.18
C ASP A 35 9.25 -32.32 9.91
N GLU A 36 8.70 -33.54 9.82
CA GLU A 36 7.47 -33.92 10.48
C GLU A 36 7.56 -33.80 12.02
N ARG A 37 8.76 -33.98 12.60
CA ARG A 37 8.96 -33.82 14.05
C ARG A 37 8.79 -32.37 14.46
N LEU A 38 9.26 -31.43 13.64
CA LEU A 38 9.04 -30.00 13.86
C LEU A 38 7.55 -29.66 13.66
N MET A 39 6.92 -30.18 12.61
CA MET A 39 5.51 -29.91 12.31
C MET A 39 4.55 -30.33 13.44
N ALA A 40 4.87 -31.36 14.23
CA ALA A 40 4.12 -31.73 15.43
C ALA A 40 3.99 -30.60 16.47
N TRP A 41 4.93 -29.66 16.48
CA TRP A 41 4.94 -28.47 17.33
C TRP A 41 4.29 -27.25 16.69
N ILE A 42 3.93 -27.31 15.40
CA ILE A 42 3.32 -26.19 14.68
C ILE A 42 1.80 -26.29 14.83
N PRO A 43 1.13 -25.27 15.42
CA PRO A 43 -0.32 -25.28 15.57
C PRO A 43 -1.03 -25.27 14.20
N PRO A 44 -1.98 -26.20 13.94
CA PRO A 44 -2.86 -26.09 12.80
C PRO A 44 -3.83 -24.90 12.95
N ARG A 45 -4.31 -24.39 11.81
CA ARG A 45 -5.23 -23.24 11.75
C ARG A 45 -6.48 -23.59 10.98
N ARG A 46 -7.64 -23.15 11.45
CA ARG A 46 -8.88 -23.28 10.68
C ARG A 46 -8.81 -22.39 9.44
N THR A 47 -9.24 -22.91 8.30
CA THR A 47 -9.37 -22.11 7.08
C THR A 47 -10.31 -20.92 7.37
N PRO A 48 -9.93 -19.66 7.07
CA PRO A 48 -10.68 -18.49 7.56
C PRO A 48 -12.14 -18.41 7.15
N PHE A 49 -12.47 -19.01 6.01
CA PHE A 49 -13.81 -19.06 5.43
C PHE A 49 -14.50 -20.42 5.61
N ALA A 50 -14.00 -21.31 6.49
CA ALA A 50 -14.64 -22.57 6.83
C ALA A 50 -15.56 -22.39 8.04
N ARG A 51 -16.85 -22.15 7.77
CA ARG A 51 -17.88 -21.97 8.79
C ARG A 51 -18.32 -23.31 9.36
N ILE A 52 -18.26 -23.45 10.68
CA ILE A 52 -18.82 -24.60 11.40
C ILE A 52 -20.27 -24.27 11.74
N GLY A 53 -21.20 -25.14 11.38
CA GLY A 53 -22.63 -25.02 11.67
C GLY A 53 -23.19 -26.30 12.27
N ARG A 54 -24.40 -26.20 12.82
CA ARG A 54 -25.18 -27.33 13.35
C ARG A 54 -26.59 -27.26 12.80
N GLY A 55 -27.12 -28.38 12.32
CA GLY A 55 -28.49 -28.50 11.82
C GLY A 55 -29.10 -29.86 12.19
N ASP A 56 -30.27 -30.17 11.61
CA ASP A 56 -31.03 -31.40 11.93
C ASP A 56 -30.24 -32.70 11.66
N GLY A 57 -29.27 -32.65 10.75
CA GLY A 57 -28.39 -33.78 10.39
C GLY A 57 -27.05 -33.83 11.14
N GLY A 58 -26.84 -32.99 12.16
CA GLY A 58 -25.58 -32.91 12.91
C GLY A 58 -24.74 -31.68 12.57
N ALA A 59 -23.43 -31.74 12.86
CA ALA A 59 -22.51 -30.66 12.55
C ALA A 59 -22.06 -30.70 11.07
N PHE A 60 -21.84 -29.53 10.50
CA PHE A 60 -21.38 -29.38 9.11
C PHE A 60 -20.34 -28.27 8.98
N VAL A 61 -19.53 -28.35 7.92
CA VAL A 61 -18.70 -27.25 7.45
C VAL A 61 -19.29 -26.68 6.17
N GLN A 62 -19.50 -25.38 6.17
CA GLN A 62 -19.93 -24.59 5.01
C GLN A 62 -18.74 -23.81 4.46
N LEU A 63 -18.40 -24.06 3.19
CA LEU A 63 -17.42 -23.27 2.43
C LEU A 63 -18.16 -22.41 1.41
N PRO A 64 -17.73 -21.17 1.11
CA PRO A 64 -18.39 -20.33 0.13
C PRO A 64 -18.54 -21.03 -1.23
N GLY A 65 -19.76 -20.99 -1.79
CA GLY A 65 -20.08 -21.59 -3.08
C GLY A 65 -20.09 -23.13 -3.11
N ARG A 66 -20.05 -23.82 -1.96
CA ARG A 66 -20.16 -25.29 -1.87
C ARG A 66 -21.40 -25.70 -1.06
N PRO A 67 -21.95 -26.89 -1.26
CA PRO A 67 -22.97 -27.42 -0.35
C PRO A 67 -22.37 -27.66 1.04
N GLU A 68 -23.24 -27.72 2.05
CA GLU A 68 -22.91 -28.13 3.41
C GLU A 68 -22.23 -29.50 3.39
N GLN A 69 -21.10 -29.63 4.09
CA GLN A 69 -20.36 -30.87 4.19
C GLN A 69 -20.51 -31.44 5.61
N PRO A 70 -21.08 -32.64 5.79
CA PRO A 70 -21.24 -33.22 7.11
C PRO A 70 -19.88 -33.46 7.76
N VAL A 71 -19.77 -33.11 9.04
CA VAL A 71 -18.59 -33.34 9.87
C VAL A 71 -18.79 -34.67 10.60
N PRO A 72 -17.93 -35.68 10.38
CA PRO A 72 -17.94 -36.90 11.19
C PRO A 72 -17.78 -36.57 12.68
N ASP A 73 -18.52 -37.26 13.54
CA ASP A 73 -18.56 -36.99 14.99
C ASP A 73 -17.17 -37.08 15.64
N GLU A 74 -16.30 -37.96 15.13
CA GLU A 74 -14.92 -38.13 15.59
C GLU A 74 -14.00 -36.94 15.26
N LEU A 75 -14.33 -36.15 14.23
CA LEU A 75 -13.52 -35.01 13.79
C LEU A 75 -13.98 -33.68 14.39
N LEU A 76 -15.25 -33.58 14.79
CA LEU A 76 -15.85 -32.33 15.25
C LEU A 76 -15.13 -31.71 16.46
N PRO A 77 -14.81 -32.47 17.53
CA PRO A 77 -14.13 -31.90 18.70
C PRO A 77 -12.77 -31.30 18.36
N MET A 78 -12.01 -31.94 17.47
CA MET A 78 -10.73 -31.39 17.01
C MET A 78 -10.94 -30.12 16.18
N LEU A 79 -11.86 -30.15 15.22
CA LEU A 79 -12.14 -28.99 14.38
C LEU A 79 -12.56 -27.75 15.19
N GLU A 80 -13.30 -27.93 16.28
CA GLU A 80 -13.72 -26.83 17.18
C GLU A 80 -12.56 -26.26 18.02
N LEU A 81 -11.50 -27.04 18.27
CA LEU A 81 -10.33 -26.62 19.07
C LEU A 81 -9.17 -26.03 18.25
N VAL A 82 -9.17 -26.22 16.92
CA VAL A 82 -8.12 -25.71 16.03
C VAL A 82 -8.23 -24.18 15.90
N ASP A 83 -7.34 -23.48 16.59
CA ASP A 83 -7.33 -22.01 16.70
C ASP A 83 -6.01 -21.36 16.26
N GLY A 84 -5.03 -22.15 15.81
CA GLY A 84 -3.69 -21.65 15.47
C GLY A 84 -2.77 -21.45 16.67
N ARG A 85 -3.18 -21.85 17.89
CA ARG A 85 -2.39 -21.74 19.13
C ARG A 85 -2.05 -23.11 19.73
N ARG A 86 -2.98 -24.06 19.68
CA ARG A 86 -2.77 -25.42 20.20
C ARG A 86 -1.95 -26.28 19.22
N THR A 87 -0.90 -26.93 19.70
CA THR A 87 -0.13 -27.90 18.91
C THR A 87 -0.90 -29.21 18.72
N LEU A 88 -0.43 -30.10 17.83
CA LEU A 88 -1.00 -31.44 17.71
C LEU A 88 -0.98 -32.19 19.05
N GLY A 89 0.10 -32.04 19.83
CA GLY A 89 0.22 -32.63 21.16
C GLY A 89 -0.77 -32.05 22.17
N ASP A 90 -1.09 -30.76 22.08
CA ASP A 90 -2.09 -30.14 22.94
C ASP A 90 -3.50 -30.61 22.61
N LEU A 91 -3.83 -30.65 21.30
CA LEU A 91 -5.11 -31.17 20.81
C LEU A 91 -5.31 -32.63 21.22
N ALA A 92 -4.28 -33.48 21.08
CA ALA A 92 -4.32 -34.87 21.50
C ALA A 92 -4.60 -35.00 23.01
N ARG A 93 -3.93 -34.17 23.84
CA ARG A 93 -4.10 -34.19 25.29
C ARG A 93 -5.48 -33.70 25.73
N GLU A 94 -5.96 -32.59 25.17
CA GLU A 94 -7.26 -32.00 25.50
C GLU A 94 -8.42 -32.91 25.09
N LEU A 95 -8.29 -33.60 23.96
CA LEU A 95 -9.28 -34.56 23.47
C LEU A 95 -9.11 -35.98 24.05
N SER A 96 -8.10 -36.21 24.90
CA SER A 96 -7.75 -37.55 25.40
C SER A 96 -7.56 -38.58 24.28
N LEU A 97 -7.01 -38.14 23.13
CA LEU A 97 -6.71 -38.99 21.97
C LEU A 97 -5.25 -39.47 22.01
N PRO A 98 -4.97 -40.73 21.65
CA PRO A 98 -3.61 -41.15 21.38
C PRO A 98 -3.03 -40.37 20.18
N ALA A 99 -1.70 -40.22 20.13
CA ALA A 99 -1.02 -39.39 19.15
C ALA A 99 -1.33 -39.76 17.69
N GLY A 100 -1.35 -41.06 17.35
CA GLY A 100 -1.67 -41.55 16.00
C GLY A 100 -3.07 -41.13 15.53
N PRO A 101 -4.16 -41.49 16.24
CA PRO A 101 -5.51 -41.03 15.93
C PRO A 101 -5.64 -39.50 15.85
N ALA A 102 -4.98 -38.74 16.74
CA ALA A 102 -5.01 -37.29 16.66
C ALA A 102 -4.39 -36.77 15.36
N GLU A 103 -3.26 -37.35 14.94
CA GLU A 103 -2.62 -37.00 13.67
C GLU A 103 -3.48 -37.39 12.46
N GLU A 104 -4.09 -38.57 12.48
CA GLU A 104 -5.02 -39.03 11.43
C GLU A 104 -6.22 -38.08 11.28
N HIS A 105 -6.84 -37.69 12.40
CA HIS A 105 -7.92 -36.71 12.40
C HIS A 105 -7.47 -35.36 11.81
N LEU A 106 -6.31 -34.85 12.24
CA LEU A 106 -5.79 -33.59 11.72
C LEU A 106 -5.49 -33.67 10.22
N ARG A 107 -4.86 -34.75 9.75
CA ARG A 107 -4.56 -34.97 8.33
C ARG A 107 -5.85 -35.08 7.50
N GLU A 108 -6.90 -35.66 8.04
CA GLU A 108 -8.22 -35.70 7.40
C GLU A 108 -8.86 -34.30 7.29
N LEU A 109 -8.80 -33.48 8.35
CA LEU A 109 -9.25 -32.08 8.33
C LEU A 109 -8.48 -31.24 7.29
N VAL A 110 -7.17 -31.46 7.17
CA VAL A 110 -6.31 -30.83 6.15
C VAL A 110 -6.68 -31.31 4.74
N ARG A 111 -6.92 -32.61 4.55
CA ARG A 111 -7.33 -33.19 3.26
C ARG A 111 -8.67 -32.59 2.78
N ARG A 112 -9.59 -32.31 3.70
CA ARG A 112 -10.87 -31.63 3.45
C ARG A 112 -10.74 -30.12 3.22
N ARG A 113 -9.56 -29.55 3.47
CA ARG A 113 -9.24 -28.11 3.40
C ARG A 113 -10.02 -27.24 4.40
N TRP A 114 -10.49 -27.85 5.49
CA TRP A 114 -11.12 -27.13 6.60
C TRP A 114 -10.07 -26.53 7.55
N VAL A 115 -8.87 -27.10 7.53
CA VAL A 115 -7.71 -26.73 8.33
C VAL A 115 -6.46 -26.63 7.44
N SER A 116 -5.56 -25.70 7.74
CA SER A 116 -4.19 -25.63 7.22
C SER A 116 -3.22 -26.07 8.33
N TRP A 117 -2.26 -26.91 8.00
CA TRP A 117 -1.19 -27.32 8.91
C TRP A 117 0.16 -27.13 8.23
N ARG A 118 0.72 -25.93 8.41
CA ARG A 118 1.93 -25.44 7.74
C ARG A 118 2.66 -24.46 8.66
N LEU A 119 3.99 -24.38 8.56
CA LEU A 119 4.75 -23.31 9.22
C LEU A 119 4.55 -22.00 8.47
N GLU A 120 3.54 -21.24 8.90
CA GLU A 120 3.20 -19.93 8.34
C GLU A 120 3.78 -18.82 9.22
N VAL A 121 4.57 -17.94 8.60
CA VAL A 121 5.12 -16.75 9.25
C VAL A 121 4.07 -15.65 9.19
N PRO A 122 3.80 -14.87 10.25
CA PRO A 122 3.04 -13.64 10.15
C PRO A 122 3.59 -12.65 9.10
N SER A 123 2.74 -11.75 8.60
CA SER A 123 3.15 -10.68 7.70
C SER A 123 3.64 -9.48 8.50
N GLY A 124 4.81 -8.95 8.16
CA GLY A 124 5.38 -7.78 8.84
C GLY A 124 6.73 -7.38 8.25
N ALA A 125 7.31 -6.31 8.80
CA ALA A 125 8.63 -5.80 8.38
C ALA A 125 9.79 -6.73 8.78
N ARG A 126 9.61 -7.49 9.87
CA ARG A 126 10.62 -8.36 10.51
C ARG A 126 10.19 -9.83 10.47
N PRO A 127 10.00 -10.43 9.29
CA PRO A 127 9.54 -11.82 9.17
C PRO A 127 10.51 -12.83 9.82
N ASP A 128 11.79 -12.48 9.93
CA ASP A 128 12.82 -13.23 10.67
C ASP A 128 12.47 -13.36 12.16
N ARG A 129 12.09 -12.24 12.81
CA ARG A 129 11.69 -12.23 14.23
C ARG A 129 10.39 -13.01 14.45
N GLU A 130 9.44 -12.88 13.52
CA GLU A 130 8.18 -13.62 13.54
C GLU A 130 8.41 -15.14 13.44
N LEU A 131 9.27 -15.58 12.51
CA LEU A 131 9.64 -16.99 12.39
C LEU A 131 10.37 -17.48 13.64
N ARG A 132 11.32 -16.70 14.16
CA ARG A 132 12.03 -17.02 15.41
C ARG A 132 11.06 -17.23 16.57
N ALA A 133 10.09 -16.32 16.77
CA ALA A 133 9.10 -16.43 17.83
C ALA A 133 8.25 -17.71 17.72
N VAL A 134 7.92 -18.14 16.49
CA VAL A 134 7.24 -19.44 16.27
C VAL A 134 8.14 -20.61 16.66
N LEU A 135 9.39 -20.61 16.23
CA LEU A 135 10.35 -21.69 16.49
C LEU A 135 10.74 -21.80 17.97
N GLU A 136 10.78 -20.68 18.71
CA GLU A 136 11.10 -20.66 20.14
C GLU A 136 10.04 -21.36 21.01
N ARG A 137 8.80 -21.47 20.52
CA ARG A 137 7.71 -22.23 21.20
C ARG A 137 7.86 -23.74 21.10
N VAL A 138 8.76 -24.26 20.27
CA VAL A 138 9.06 -25.69 20.18
C VAL A 138 9.67 -26.17 21.50
N GLY A 139 8.98 -27.05 22.21
CA GLY A 139 9.40 -27.50 23.55
C GLY A 139 10.62 -28.41 23.53
N ASP A 140 10.82 -29.19 22.46
CA ASP A 140 12.00 -30.03 22.26
C ASP A 140 13.25 -29.19 21.98
N ALA A 141 14.24 -29.26 22.87
CA ALA A 141 15.42 -28.41 22.82
C ALA A 141 16.40 -28.75 21.69
N GLU A 142 16.39 -29.98 21.18
CA GLU A 142 17.24 -30.37 20.04
C GLU A 142 16.61 -29.92 18.73
N LEU A 143 15.31 -30.19 18.56
CA LEU A 143 14.55 -29.75 17.39
C LEU A 143 14.52 -28.22 17.29
N ARG A 144 14.28 -27.52 18.39
CA ARG A 144 14.31 -26.05 18.43
C ARG A 144 15.66 -25.51 17.96
N ARG A 145 16.77 -26.09 18.43
CA ARG A 145 18.12 -25.66 18.04
C ARG A 145 18.36 -25.91 16.55
N GLY A 146 18.02 -27.10 16.06
CA GLY A 146 18.18 -27.45 14.64
C GLY A 146 17.31 -26.59 13.71
N ALA A 147 16.12 -26.19 14.14
CA ALA A 147 15.26 -25.30 13.37
C ALA A 147 15.72 -23.83 13.38
N LEU A 148 16.32 -23.36 14.48
CA LEU A 148 16.84 -21.99 14.61
C LEU A 148 18.17 -21.79 13.89
N GLU A 149 19.03 -22.81 13.81
CA GLU A 149 20.37 -22.68 13.21
C GLU A 149 20.37 -22.12 11.78
N PRO A 150 19.52 -22.59 10.84
CA PRO A 150 19.44 -22.00 9.49
C PRO A 150 18.99 -20.54 9.50
N LEU A 151 18.05 -20.17 10.38
CA LEU A 151 17.59 -18.79 10.52
C LEU A 151 18.73 -17.88 11.02
N GLU A 152 19.46 -18.34 12.03
CA GLU A 152 20.61 -17.61 12.59
C GLU A 152 21.73 -17.39 11.56
N VAL A 153 21.97 -18.34 10.65
CA VAL A 153 22.92 -18.15 9.54
C VAL A 153 22.48 -16.97 8.66
N LEU A 154 21.20 -16.93 8.28
CA LEU A 154 20.67 -15.84 7.45
C LEU A 154 20.70 -14.51 8.22
N GLU A 155 20.29 -14.48 9.48
CA GLU A 155 20.31 -13.28 10.33
C GLU A 155 21.72 -12.69 10.43
N ARG A 156 22.74 -13.53 10.67
CA ARG A 156 24.15 -13.11 10.64
C ARG A 156 24.55 -12.56 9.27
N GLY A 157 24.06 -13.16 8.17
CA GLY A 157 24.29 -12.64 6.83
C GLY A 157 23.68 -11.26 6.61
N ARG A 158 22.44 -11.04 7.07
CA ARG A 158 21.78 -9.72 7.07
C ARG A 158 22.56 -8.69 7.89
N GLU A 159 23.07 -9.08 9.07
CA GLU A 159 23.90 -8.23 9.92
C GLU A 159 25.21 -7.85 9.24
N ARG A 160 25.85 -8.76 8.50
CA ARG A 160 27.04 -8.43 7.68
C ARG A 160 26.71 -7.40 6.59
N VAL A 161 25.56 -7.55 5.92
CA VAL A 161 25.09 -6.58 4.90
C VAL A 161 24.85 -5.21 5.54
N GLU A 162 24.25 -5.17 6.72
CA GLU A 162 24.01 -3.94 7.48
C GLU A 162 25.33 -3.28 7.92
N ALA A 163 26.28 -4.07 8.43
CA ALA A 163 27.59 -3.60 8.87
C ALA A 163 28.48 -3.08 7.74
N ALA A 164 28.34 -3.63 6.52
CA ALA A 164 29.06 -3.13 5.33
C ALA A 164 28.70 -1.67 5.00
N GLY A 165 27.50 -1.22 5.36
CA GLY A 165 27.09 0.18 5.25
C GLY A 165 27.23 0.75 3.84
N ARG A 166 28.17 1.69 3.66
CA ARG A 166 28.43 2.37 2.38
C ARG A 166 29.68 1.88 1.65
N ASP A 167 30.38 0.90 2.21
CA ASP A 167 31.51 0.28 1.53
C ASP A 167 30.97 -0.61 0.40
N ALA A 168 31.17 -0.19 -0.84
CA ALA A 168 30.63 -0.87 -2.01
C ALA A 168 31.20 -2.28 -2.20
N GLU A 169 32.49 -2.49 -1.89
CA GLU A 169 33.14 -3.80 -2.04
C GLU A 169 32.64 -4.75 -0.94
N ALA A 170 32.70 -4.32 0.32
CA ALA A 170 32.20 -5.12 1.44
C ALA A 170 30.69 -5.43 1.33
N LEU A 171 29.90 -4.49 0.79
CA LEU A 171 28.46 -4.70 0.57
C LEU A 171 28.21 -5.76 -0.51
N CYS A 172 28.98 -5.73 -1.62
CA CYS A 172 28.86 -6.74 -2.67
C CYS A 172 29.23 -8.13 -2.15
N GLU A 173 30.31 -8.24 -1.37
CA GLU A 173 30.75 -9.49 -0.74
C GLU A 173 29.71 -10.02 0.25
N ALA A 174 29.19 -9.16 1.14
CA ALA A 174 28.20 -9.54 2.14
C ALA A 174 26.88 -10.01 1.49
N LEU A 175 26.43 -9.35 0.43
CA LEU A 175 25.25 -9.76 -0.33
C LEU A 175 25.47 -11.12 -1.00
N ALA A 176 26.61 -11.32 -1.68
CA ALA A 176 26.93 -12.58 -2.34
C ALA A 176 26.98 -13.75 -1.33
N ALA A 177 27.62 -13.55 -0.18
CA ALA A 177 27.68 -14.56 0.88
C ALA A 177 26.29 -14.90 1.45
N LEU A 178 25.42 -13.89 1.66
CA LEU A 178 24.05 -14.13 2.10
C LEU A 178 23.24 -14.91 1.05
N GLU A 179 23.42 -14.60 -0.23
CA GLU A 179 22.76 -15.30 -1.33
C GLU A 179 23.22 -16.75 -1.45
N GLU A 180 24.51 -17.04 -1.23
CA GLU A 180 25.06 -18.39 -1.19
C GLU A 180 24.50 -19.19 0.00
N ASP A 181 24.55 -18.62 1.21
CA ASP A 181 23.98 -19.24 2.41
C ASP A 181 22.49 -19.56 2.24
N PHE A 182 21.71 -18.63 1.69
CA PHE A 182 20.29 -18.82 1.41
C PHE A 182 20.03 -19.95 0.41
N THR A 183 20.77 -19.96 -0.70
CA THR A 183 20.60 -20.98 -1.75
C THR A 183 20.96 -22.36 -1.20
N ARG A 184 22.06 -22.46 -0.44
CA ARG A 184 22.51 -23.70 0.20
C ARG A 184 21.48 -24.23 1.22
N ILE A 185 20.85 -23.35 1.99
CA ILE A 185 19.88 -23.74 3.03
C ILE A 185 18.53 -24.14 2.42
N THR A 186 18.01 -23.36 1.48
CA THR A 186 16.62 -23.47 1.03
C THR A 186 16.42 -24.15 -0.33
N ASP A 187 17.51 -24.42 -1.06
CA ASP A 187 17.49 -24.90 -2.45
C ASP A 187 16.60 -24.03 -3.37
N THR A 188 16.56 -22.72 -3.09
CA THR A 188 15.75 -21.72 -3.80
C THR A 188 16.66 -20.63 -4.35
N ALA A 189 16.36 -20.13 -5.56
CA ALA A 189 17.10 -19.02 -6.15
C ALA A 189 17.05 -17.76 -5.26
N SER A 190 18.21 -17.15 -5.02
CA SER A 190 18.37 -15.97 -4.17
C SER A 190 17.80 -14.66 -4.76
N GLN A 191 17.39 -14.68 -6.02
CA GLN A 191 16.76 -13.55 -6.69
C GLN A 191 15.52 -13.97 -7.48
N ARG A 192 14.39 -13.28 -7.25
CA ARG A 192 13.16 -13.54 -8.01
C ARG A 192 13.19 -12.94 -9.41
N ALA A 193 12.64 -13.68 -10.37
CA ALA A 193 12.46 -13.21 -11.73
C ALA A 193 11.56 -11.97 -11.78
N LYS A 194 11.89 -11.02 -12.66
CA LYS A 194 11.04 -9.85 -12.92
C LYS A 194 9.79 -10.29 -13.66
N GLY A 195 8.61 -9.91 -13.17
CA GLY A 195 7.33 -10.22 -13.81
C GLY A 195 6.19 -9.40 -13.25
N SER A 196 5.07 -9.34 -13.97
CA SER A 196 3.84 -8.65 -13.55
C SER A 196 3.19 -9.28 -12.30
N ARG A 197 3.56 -10.52 -11.96
CA ARG A 197 3.11 -11.28 -10.79
C ARG A 197 4.14 -11.32 -9.65
N THR A 198 5.29 -10.69 -9.82
CA THR A 198 6.31 -10.63 -8.75
C THR A 198 6.14 -9.33 -7.99
N ALA A 199 5.95 -9.42 -6.67
CA ALA A 199 5.89 -8.24 -5.80
C ALA A 199 7.17 -7.38 -5.94
N PRO A 200 7.09 -6.06 -5.66
CA PRO A 200 8.29 -5.23 -5.54
C PRO A 200 9.19 -5.82 -4.45
N ASN A 201 10.51 -5.76 -4.67
CA ASN A 201 11.57 -6.38 -3.87
C ASN A 201 11.91 -7.84 -4.24
N ARG A 202 12.87 -7.99 -5.16
CA ARG A 202 13.29 -9.28 -5.73
C ARG A 202 14.51 -9.89 -5.05
N SER A 203 15.23 -9.11 -4.24
CA SER A 203 16.40 -9.52 -3.46
C SER A 203 15.96 -10.15 -2.14
N LEU A 204 16.89 -10.82 -1.45
CA LEU A 204 16.67 -11.41 -0.12
C LEU A 204 16.42 -10.36 0.96
N VAL A 205 17.08 -9.21 0.82
CA VAL A 205 17.05 -8.11 1.78
C VAL A 205 16.82 -6.77 1.07
N TYR A 206 16.40 -5.79 1.85
CA TYR A 206 16.27 -4.38 1.48
C TYR A 206 16.72 -3.50 2.66
N SER A 207 17.06 -2.24 2.38
CA SER A 207 17.36 -1.25 3.41
C SER A 207 16.35 -0.12 3.40
N ASP A 208 16.02 0.36 4.60
CA ASP A 208 15.38 1.65 4.84
C ASP A 208 16.35 2.54 5.63
N THR A 209 16.34 3.83 5.35
CA THR A 209 17.36 4.75 5.86
C THR A 209 16.74 6.07 6.27
N ARG A 210 17.12 6.56 7.44
CA ARG A 210 16.73 7.88 7.93
C ARG A 210 17.80 8.91 7.59
N ARG A 211 17.38 10.05 7.08
CA ARG A 211 18.25 11.22 6.83
C ARG A 211 18.84 11.73 8.15
N SER A 212 20.07 12.27 8.11
CA SER A 212 20.66 12.96 9.26
C SER A 212 20.04 14.35 9.46
N ALA A 213 19.87 15.07 8.35
CA ALA A 213 19.21 16.37 8.34
C ALA A 213 17.76 16.33 8.83
N THR A 214 17.39 17.34 9.61
CA THR A 214 16.03 17.60 10.10
C THR A 214 15.57 18.97 9.62
N ALA A 215 14.37 19.03 9.05
CA ALA A 215 13.73 20.29 8.67
C ALA A 215 12.55 20.60 9.59
N ARG A 216 12.45 21.83 10.09
CA ARG A 216 11.31 22.32 10.87
C ARG A 216 10.58 23.39 10.06
N LEU A 217 9.29 23.18 9.85
CA LEU A 217 8.42 24.09 9.11
C LEU A 217 7.73 25.03 10.09
N SER A 218 7.69 26.33 9.77
CA SER A 218 6.88 27.29 10.53
C SER A 218 5.40 27.20 10.14
N PRO A 219 4.47 27.66 11.03
CA PRO A 219 3.06 27.77 10.68
C PRO A 219 2.79 28.58 9.42
N ALA A 220 3.61 29.59 9.11
CA ALA A 220 3.48 30.40 7.90
C ALA A 220 3.60 29.58 6.61
N VAL A 221 4.40 28.50 6.60
CA VAL A 221 4.49 27.58 5.44
C VAL A 221 3.24 26.69 5.37
N LEU A 222 2.69 26.30 6.52
CA LEU A 222 1.46 25.50 6.59
C LEU A 222 0.23 26.32 6.17
N ASP A 223 0.16 27.61 6.50
CA ASP A 223 -0.93 28.50 6.11
C ASP A 223 -1.06 28.61 4.58
N GLU A 224 0.05 28.51 3.86
CA GLU A 224 0.08 28.52 2.38
C GLU A 224 -0.44 27.20 1.76
N LEU A 225 -0.70 26.16 2.56
CA LEU A 225 -1.39 24.94 2.14
C LEU A 225 -2.92 25.08 2.12
N THR A 226 -3.48 26.24 2.49
CA THR A 226 -4.93 26.51 2.46
C THR A 226 -5.63 26.01 1.17
N PRO A 227 -5.08 26.19 -0.06
CA PRO A 227 -5.71 25.69 -1.28
C PRO A 227 -5.94 24.17 -1.32
N LEU A 228 -5.19 23.40 -0.53
CA LEU A 228 -5.36 21.95 -0.42
C LEU A 228 -6.77 21.60 0.06
N SER A 229 -7.39 22.40 0.92
CA SER A 229 -8.77 22.19 1.40
C SER A 229 -9.77 22.02 0.25
N LEU A 230 -9.61 22.75 -0.85
CA LEU A 230 -10.43 22.63 -2.05
C LEU A 230 -10.25 21.27 -2.74
N CYS A 231 -9.01 20.76 -2.75
CA CYS A 231 -8.72 19.41 -3.21
C CYS A 231 -9.33 18.36 -2.27
N LEU A 232 -9.24 18.56 -0.95
CA LEU A 232 -9.83 17.64 0.05
C LEU A 232 -11.35 17.55 -0.13
N THR A 233 -12.04 18.67 -0.37
CA THR A 233 -13.48 18.69 -0.67
C THR A 233 -13.83 17.82 -1.88
N ALA A 234 -13.05 17.92 -2.96
CA ALA A 234 -13.25 17.09 -4.15
C ALA A 234 -12.89 15.60 -3.92
N VAL A 235 -11.93 15.31 -3.04
CA VAL A 235 -11.60 13.93 -2.63
C VAL A 235 -12.73 13.32 -1.80
N GLY A 236 -13.31 14.06 -0.87
CA GLY A 236 -14.47 13.63 -0.09
C GLY A 236 -15.67 13.31 -1.00
N TRP A 237 -15.91 14.13 -2.03
CA TRP A 237 -16.90 13.83 -3.08
C TRP A 237 -16.60 12.53 -3.82
N LEU A 238 -15.37 12.39 -4.33
CA LEU A 238 -14.96 11.22 -5.12
C LEU A 238 -15.13 9.93 -4.32
N THR A 239 -14.63 9.90 -3.09
CA THR A 239 -14.66 8.72 -2.22
C THR A 239 -16.07 8.36 -1.80
N SER A 240 -16.91 9.34 -1.46
CA SER A 240 -18.31 9.11 -1.07
C SER A 240 -19.16 8.61 -2.25
N ARG A 241 -19.00 9.20 -3.45
CA ARG A 241 -19.68 8.72 -4.67
C ARG A 241 -19.26 7.30 -5.06
N TYR A 242 -17.98 6.98 -4.88
CA TYR A 242 -17.49 5.63 -5.11
C TYR A 242 -18.03 4.64 -4.06
N ALA A 243 -18.05 5.03 -2.79
CA ALA A 243 -18.59 4.22 -1.70
C ALA A 243 -20.09 3.93 -1.91
N GLU A 244 -20.90 4.94 -2.28
CA GLU A 244 -22.31 4.79 -2.61
C GLU A 244 -22.54 3.72 -3.69
N SER A 245 -21.80 3.80 -4.80
CA SER A 245 -21.85 2.82 -5.90
C SER A 245 -21.48 1.40 -5.41
N MET A 246 -20.41 1.28 -4.61
CA MET A 246 -19.98 -0.03 -4.10
C MET A 246 -20.92 -0.59 -3.04
N ARG A 247 -21.52 0.23 -2.16
CA ARG A 247 -22.55 -0.20 -1.20
C ARG A 247 -23.73 -0.85 -1.92
N ALA A 248 -24.21 -0.27 -3.02
CA ALA A 248 -25.31 -0.84 -3.80
C ALA A 248 -24.97 -2.22 -4.38
N HIS A 249 -23.76 -2.40 -4.91
CA HIS A 249 -23.31 -3.70 -5.41
C HIS A 249 -23.12 -4.75 -4.29
N ILE A 250 -22.50 -4.37 -3.17
CA ILE A 250 -22.32 -5.27 -2.03
C ILE A 250 -23.68 -5.66 -1.43
N ARG A 251 -24.64 -4.73 -1.37
CA ARG A 251 -26.02 -5.00 -0.97
C ARG A 251 -26.68 -6.06 -1.84
N GLN A 252 -26.55 -5.95 -3.16
CA GLN A 252 -27.07 -6.95 -4.08
C GLN A 252 -26.46 -8.34 -3.83
N SER A 253 -25.15 -8.43 -3.62
CA SER A 253 -24.47 -9.68 -3.26
C SER A 253 -24.96 -10.23 -1.92
N PHE A 254 -25.17 -9.37 -0.93
CA PHE A 254 -25.72 -9.75 0.38
C PHE A 254 -27.12 -10.36 0.26
N ASP A 255 -28.03 -9.69 -0.45
CA ASP A 255 -29.40 -10.17 -0.66
C ASP A 255 -29.42 -11.51 -1.42
N GLN A 256 -28.54 -11.68 -2.41
CA GLN A 256 -28.40 -12.93 -3.14
C GLN A 256 -27.91 -14.08 -2.24
N VAL A 257 -26.89 -13.83 -1.42
CA VAL A 257 -26.25 -14.87 -0.59
C VAL A 257 -27.11 -15.26 0.61
N ARG A 258 -27.76 -14.28 1.26
CA ARG A 258 -28.63 -14.58 2.41
C ARG A 258 -29.90 -15.32 1.99
N GLY A 259 -30.43 -15.03 0.80
CA GLY A 259 -31.73 -15.55 0.35
C GLY A 259 -32.84 -15.10 1.29
N ASP A 260 -33.65 -16.04 1.77
CA ASP A 260 -34.75 -15.75 2.72
C ASP A 260 -34.28 -15.56 4.17
N ARG A 261 -32.99 -15.76 4.46
CA ARG A 261 -32.43 -15.61 5.80
C ARG A 261 -32.26 -14.13 6.17
N PRO A 262 -32.36 -13.77 7.46
CA PRO A 262 -32.12 -12.41 7.91
C PRO A 262 -30.63 -11.99 7.81
N THR A 263 -29.71 -12.95 7.88
CA THR A 263 -28.26 -12.69 7.92
C THR A 263 -27.47 -13.68 7.05
N THR A 264 -26.19 -13.39 6.84
CA THR A 264 -25.21 -14.32 6.26
C THR A 264 -23.86 -14.19 6.96
N ASP A 265 -22.87 -15.02 6.64
CA ASP A 265 -21.50 -14.85 7.12
C ASP A 265 -20.66 -13.98 6.16
N LEU A 266 -19.66 -13.30 6.71
CA LEU A 266 -18.81 -12.38 5.95
C LEU A 266 -18.01 -13.09 4.86
N ALA A 267 -17.60 -14.34 5.07
CA ALA A 267 -16.90 -15.10 4.05
C ALA A 267 -17.78 -15.33 2.82
N SER A 268 -19.02 -15.80 3.01
CA SER A 268 -19.97 -16.00 1.92
C SER A 268 -20.24 -14.71 1.14
N LEU A 269 -20.41 -13.57 1.84
CA LEU A 269 -20.55 -12.26 1.20
C LEU A 269 -19.30 -11.87 0.40
N TRP A 270 -18.11 -11.95 1.00
CA TRP A 270 -16.85 -11.58 0.34
C TRP A 270 -16.64 -12.34 -0.95
N PHE A 271 -16.88 -13.66 -0.94
CA PHE A 271 -16.73 -14.50 -2.12
C PHE A 271 -17.74 -14.18 -3.22
N ALA A 272 -18.97 -13.79 -2.87
CA ALA A 272 -19.97 -13.32 -3.84
C ALA A 272 -19.63 -11.96 -4.44
N CYS A 273 -18.79 -11.17 -3.75
CA CYS A 273 -18.27 -9.89 -4.24
C CYS A 273 -17.00 -10.03 -5.11
N LEU A 274 -16.49 -11.24 -5.35
CA LEU A 274 -15.29 -11.42 -6.18
C LEU A 274 -15.59 -11.17 -7.69
N PRO A 275 -14.71 -10.46 -8.41
CA PRO A 275 -13.46 -9.83 -7.95
C PRO A 275 -13.73 -8.63 -7.03
N ALA A 276 -13.08 -8.60 -5.86
CA ALA A 276 -13.39 -7.63 -4.82
C ALA A 276 -13.03 -6.18 -5.25
N PRO A 277 -13.85 -5.18 -4.85
CA PRO A 277 -15.13 -5.31 -4.14
C PRO A 277 -16.32 -5.67 -5.05
N HIS A 278 -16.18 -5.50 -6.37
CA HIS A 278 -17.15 -5.92 -7.38
C HIS A 278 -16.51 -5.83 -8.79
N ALA A 279 -17.02 -6.58 -9.78
CA ALA A 279 -16.55 -6.50 -11.17
C ALA A 279 -16.69 -5.09 -11.80
N ALA A 280 -17.72 -4.33 -11.40
CA ALA A 280 -17.96 -2.97 -11.89
C ALA A 280 -17.05 -1.90 -11.23
N SER A 281 -16.25 -2.28 -10.22
CA SER A 281 -15.43 -1.35 -9.43
C SER A 281 -14.51 -0.47 -10.28
N MET A 282 -13.76 -1.05 -11.23
CA MET A 282 -12.84 -0.27 -12.07
C MET A 282 -13.57 0.67 -13.04
N PRO A 283 -14.54 0.20 -13.85
CA PRO A 283 -15.35 1.08 -14.69
C PRO A 283 -15.99 2.24 -13.93
N GLU A 284 -16.53 1.99 -12.73
CA GLU A 284 -17.14 3.02 -11.89
C GLU A 284 -16.11 4.04 -11.39
N ALA A 285 -14.94 3.58 -10.91
CA ALA A 285 -13.87 4.47 -10.49
C ALA A 285 -13.35 5.35 -11.65
N ASP A 286 -13.24 4.79 -12.86
CA ASP A 286 -12.80 5.53 -14.05
C ASP A 286 -13.86 6.54 -14.51
N ARG A 287 -15.14 6.19 -14.45
CA ARG A 287 -16.27 7.08 -14.74
C ARG A 287 -16.31 8.26 -13.77
N ILE A 288 -16.25 8.01 -12.46
CA ILE A 288 -16.26 9.05 -11.43
C ILE A 288 -14.99 9.92 -11.54
N GLY A 289 -13.83 9.34 -11.86
CA GLY A 289 -12.60 10.09 -12.12
C GLY A 289 -12.68 10.98 -13.36
N ALA A 290 -13.40 10.58 -14.41
CA ALA A 290 -13.68 11.42 -15.57
C ALA A 290 -14.59 12.60 -15.20
N GLU A 291 -15.65 12.33 -14.44
CA GLU A 291 -16.56 13.36 -13.93
C GLU A 291 -15.83 14.37 -13.02
N LEU A 292 -14.91 13.90 -12.17
CA LEU A 292 -14.02 14.76 -11.37
C LEU A 292 -13.23 15.73 -12.26
N ARG A 293 -12.60 15.23 -13.33
CA ARG A 293 -11.82 16.05 -14.26
C ARG A 293 -12.67 17.08 -14.99
N GLU A 294 -13.88 16.71 -15.40
CA GLU A 294 -14.82 17.63 -16.05
C GLU A 294 -15.27 18.76 -15.12
N ARG A 295 -15.57 18.45 -13.85
CA ARG A 295 -15.89 19.43 -12.81
C ARG A 295 -14.73 20.39 -12.58
N TRP A 296 -13.51 19.88 -12.42
CA TRP A 296 -12.31 20.71 -12.27
C TRP A 296 -12.01 21.56 -13.52
N ALA A 297 -12.19 21.02 -14.72
CA ALA A 297 -11.98 21.77 -15.96
C ALA A 297 -12.91 22.99 -16.05
N ARG A 298 -14.18 22.85 -15.61
CA ARG A 298 -15.09 24.00 -15.50
C ARG A 298 -14.60 25.01 -14.47
N ILE A 299 -14.17 24.57 -13.28
CA ILE A 299 -13.69 25.47 -12.23
C ILE A 299 -12.45 26.24 -12.69
N ILE A 300 -11.47 25.56 -13.29
CA ILE A 300 -10.22 26.17 -13.73
C ILE A 300 -10.44 27.12 -14.90
N ASP A 301 -11.34 26.77 -15.83
CA ASP A 301 -11.71 27.58 -17.01
C ASP A 301 -10.49 28.16 -17.75
N ALA A 302 -9.53 27.27 -18.06
CA ALA A 302 -8.24 27.69 -18.62
C ALA A 302 -8.41 28.28 -20.03
N PRO A 303 -7.89 29.49 -20.31
CA PRO A 303 -7.90 30.05 -21.67
C PRO A 303 -7.13 29.16 -22.66
N GLU A 304 -7.61 29.11 -23.91
CA GLU A 304 -6.95 28.33 -24.96
C GLU A 304 -5.49 28.78 -25.16
N GLY A 305 -4.56 27.82 -25.16
CA GLY A 305 -3.14 28.06 -25.33
C GLY A 305 -2.43 28.69 -24.12
N ALA A 306 -3.11 28.89 -22.99
CA ALA A 306 -2.46 29.34 -21.76
C ALA A 306 -1.39 28.35 -21.32
N ARG A 307 -0.23 28.85 -20.88
CA ARG A 307 0.84 28.04 -20.26
C ARG A 307 0.75 28.00 -18.74
N ARG A 308 0.24 29.08 -18.14
CA ARG A 308 0.06 29.25 -16.70
C ARG A 308 -1.32 29.85 -16.44
N VAL A 309 -2.04 29.28 -15.48
CA VAL A 309 -3.29 29.77 -14.93
C VAL A 309 -3.05 30.06 -13.46
N GLN A 310 -3.36 31.28 -13.02
CA GLN A 310 -3.27 31.71 -11.63
C GLN A 310 -4.68 31.98 -11.12
N LEU A 311 -5.06 31.29 -10.07
CA LEU A 311 -6.33 31.42 -9.36
C LEU A 311 -6.04 31.82 -7.91
N THR A 312 -7.06 32.30 -7.21
CA THR A 312 -7.02 32.45 -5.75
C THR A 312 -8.01 31.48 -5.12
N SER A 313 -7.73 30.99 -3.91
CA SER A 313 -8.69 30.11 -3.22
C SER A 313 -10.04 30.80 -3.03
N ALA A 314 -10.02 32.10 -2.75
CA ALA A 314 -11.23 32.91 -2.55
C ALA A 314 -12.12 32.96 -3.82
N ASP A 315 -11.53 33.08 -5.01
CA ASP A 315 -12.29 33.20 -6.26
C ASP A 315 -12.97 31.90 -6.70
N ILE A 316 -12.43 30.75 -6.28
CA ILE A 316 -12.93 29.44 -6.72
C ILE A 316 -13.62 28.65 -5.61
N ALA A 317 -13.57 29.10 -4.35
CA ALA A 317 -14.14 28.39 -3.20
C ALA A 317 -15.62 28.06 -3.41
N ASP A 318 -16.47 29.04 -3.71
CA ASP A 318 -17.92 28.82 -3.88
C ASP A 318 -18.21 27.81 -4.99
N ARG A 319 -17.48 27.89 -6.11
CA ARG A 319 -17.64 26.96 -7.25
C ARG A 319 -17.19 25.55 -6.91
N VAL A 320 -16.14 25.39 -6.11
CA VAL A 320 -15.69 24.10 -5.60
C VAL A 320 -16.75 23.49 -4.69
N HIS A 321 -17.32 24.28 -3.78
CA HIS A 321 -18.40 23.83 -2.90
C HIS A 321 -19.65 23.43 -3.70
N GLU A 322 -20.09 24.26 -4.65
CA GLU A 322 -21.21 23.94 -5.54
C GLU A 322 -21.00 22.63 -6.33
N GLU A 323 -19.77 22.40 -6.82
CA GLU A 323 -19.44 21.22 -7.63
C GLU A 323 -19.09 19.99 -6.78
N PHE A 324 -18.74 20.09 -5.49
CA PHE A 324 -18.20 18.94 -4.74
C PHE A 324 -18.76 18.76 -3.32
N ASP A 325 -19.58 19.68 -2.81
CA ASP A 325 -20.19 19.46 -1.50
C ASP A 325 -21.17 18.28 -1.52
N GLY A 326 -21.25 17.61 -0.37
CA GLY A 326 -22.10 16.45 -0.19
C GLY A 326 -21.69 15.63 1.02
N PRO A 327 -22.39 14.51 1.27
CA PRO A 327 -22.06 13.61 2.38
C PRO A 327 -20.61 13.14 2.32
N ARG A 328 -19.94 13.08 3.47
CA ARG A 328 -18.60 12.49 3.67
C ARG A 328 -18.70 11.04 4.13
N ASP A 329 -19.56 10.25 3.48
CA ASP A 329 -19.90 8.87 3.87
C ASP A 329 -19.12 7.86 3.02
N GLY A 330 -18.07 7.31 3.61
CA GLY A 330 -17.16 6.38 2.96
C GLY A 330 -16.82 5.17 3.83
N TRP A 331 -15.58 4.69 3.71
CA TRP A 331 -15.02 3.66 4.59
C TRP A 331 -13.98 4.31 5.50
N SER A 332 -13.60 3.66 6.61
CA SER A 332 -12.64 4.18 7.59
C SER A 332 -11.44 4.91 6.99
N LEU A 333 -10.74 4.31 6.02
CA LEU A 333 -9.55 4.92 5.41
C LEU A 333 -9.84 6.11 4.48
N SER A 334 -11.07 6.30 3.99
CA SER A 334 -11.40 7.41 3.10
C SER A 334 -11.36 8.78 3.77
N ARG A 335 -11.28 8.83 5.11
CA ARG A 335 -11.01 10.07 5.85
C ARG A 335 -9.60 10.60 5.66
N TYR A 336 -8.66 9.75 5.25
CA TYR A 336 -7.27 10.13 5.07
C TYR A 336 -6.98 10.60 3.65
N VAL A 337 -6.32 11.73 3.56
CA VAL A 337 -5.71 12.23 2.32
C VAL A 337 -4.27 12.59 2.61
N SER A 338 -3.33 11.98 1.90
CA SER A 338 -1.90 12.20 2.12
C SER A 338 -1.28 12.96 0.93
N PRO A 339 -1.18 14.29 0.99
CA PRO A 339 -0.52 15.08 -0.04
C PRO A 339 1.01 15.00 0.10
N ASP A 340 1.65 14.88 -1.05
CA ASP A 340 3.08 15.02 -1.22
C ASP A 340 3.37 16.43 -1.74
N VAL A 341 4.04 17.24 -0.94
CA VAL A 341 4.29 18.66 -1.23
C VAL A 341 5.77 18.95 -1.32
N LEU A 342 6.21 19.61 -2.37
CA LEU A 342 7.57 20.12 -2.50
C LEU A 342 7.56 21.63 -2.29
N ILE A 343 8.57 22.14 -1.59
CA ILE A 343 8.81 23.59 -1.49
C ILE A 343 9.72 23.99 -2.64
N MET A 344 9.28 24.94 -3.45
CA MET A 344 10.08 25.58 -4.48
C MET A 344 10.60 26.92 -3.96
N ALA A 345 11.86 26.95 -3.56
CA ALA A 345 12.55 28.14 -3.08
C ALA A 345 14.02 28.09 -3.47
N LYS A 346 14.68 29.24 -3.55
CA LYS A 346 16.12 29.31 -3.83
C LYS A 346 16.96 28.72 -2.69
N ASP A 347 16.57 29.01 -1.47
CA ASP A 347 17.25 28.61 -0.23
C ASP A 347 16.28 28.78 0.95
N ALA A 348 16.68 28.33 2.15
CA ALA A 348 15.87 28.46 3.36
C ALA A 348 15.54 29.92 3.71
N ALA A 349 16.44 30.86 3.43
CA ALA A 349 16.22 32.29 3.68
C ALA A 349 15.14 32.89 2.75
N ALA A 350 15.00 32.39 1.52
CA ALA A 350 13.89 32.75 0.65
C ALA A 350 12.55 32.31 1.23
N VAL A 351 12.48 31.11 1.81
CA VAL A 351 11.26 30.65 2.49
C VAL A 351 10.92 31.55 3.68
N GLU A 352 11.93 31.95 4.47
CA GLU A 352 11.72 32.86 5.62
C GLU A 352 11.19 34.24 5.22
N ARG A 353 11.55 34.75 4.03
CA ARG A 353 11.00 36.01 3.51
C ARG A 353 9.62 35.85 2.85
N GLY A 354 9.11 34.62 2.74
CA GLY A 354 7.86 34.34 2.01
C GLY A 354 8.04 34.20 0.49
N ASP A 355 9.28 34.21 -0.01
CA ASP A 355 9.65 34.11 -1.43
C ASP A 355 9.72 32.64 -1.88
N PHE A 356 8.60 31.93 -1.83
CA PHE A 356 8.51 30.53 -2.23
C PHE A 356 7.16 30.19 -2.87
N GLU A 357 7.12 29.10 -3.62
CA GLU A 357 5.89 28.44 -4.07
C GLU A 357 5.86 27.01 -3.51
N LEU A 358 4.67 26.43 -3.40
CA LEU A 358 4.47 25.03 -3.06
C LEU A 358 4.08 24.26 -4.32
N VAL A 359 4.48 23.00 -4.42
CA VAL A 359 4.13 22.12 -5.54
C VAL A 359 3.49 20.87 -5.01
N LEU A 360 2.24 20.62 -5.39
CA LEU A 360 1.58 19.34 -5.14
C LEU A 360 2.19 18.31 -6.10
N GLY A 361 3.01 17.41 -5.56
CA GLY A 361 3.66 16.33 -6.28
C GLY A 361 2.65 15.25 -6.66
N GLU A 362 2.05 14.65 -5.64
CA GLU A 362 1.01 13.61 -5.70
C GLU A 362 -0.02 13.82 -4.58
N LEU A 363 -1.23 13.31 -4.75
CA LEU A 363 -2.27 13.31 -3.72
C LEU A 363 -2.79 11.89 -3.54
N HIS A 364 -2.32 11.21 -2.49
CA HIS A 364 -2.75 9.84 -2.17
C HIS A 364 -4.05 9.88 -1.38
N ILE A 365 -5.12 9.36 -1.95
CA ILE A 365 -6.44 9.44 -1.34
C ILE A 365 -6.85 8.13 -0.69
N ALA A 366 -7.68 8.23 0.34
CA ALA A 366 -8.18 7.11 1.13
C ALA A 366 -7.07 6.25 1.77
N MET A 367 -5.96 6.88 2.15
CA MET A 367 -4.87 6.22 2.84
C MET A 367 -4.05 7.20 3.69
N ASN A 368 -3.59 6.69 4.83
CA ASN A 368 -2.50 7.31 5.58
C ASN A 368 -1.18 6.72 5.06
N THR A 369 -0.42 7.48 4.28
CA THR A 369 0.85 7.00 3.71
C THR A 369 1.96 6.87 4.75
N VAL A 370 1.90 7.62 5.85
CA VAL A 370 2.83 7.51 6.99
C VAL A 370 2.60 6.21 7.78
N ALA A 371 1.41 5.62 7.68
CA ALA A 371 1.14 4.30 8.26
C ALA A 371 1.93 3.17 7.60
N ALA A 372 2.57 3.39 6.45
CA ALA A 372 3.40 2.38 5.81
C ALA A 372 4.62 2.03 6.68
N SER A 373 4.91 0.73 6.77
CA SER A 373 5.99 0.13 7.53
C SER A 373 7.35 0.84 7.37
N LEU A 374 7.67 1.32 6.17
CA LEU A 374 8.94 2.03 5.91
C LEU A 374 9.07 3.32 6.73
N PHE A 375 7.97 4.03 7.00
CA PHE A 375 7.98 5.25 7.82
C PHE A 375 7.92 4.90 9.29
N VAL A 376 6.99 4.02 9.69
CA VAL A 376 6.81 3.60 11.08
C VAL A 376 8.09 3.02 11.65
N ASN A 377 8.74 2.06 10.97
CA ASN A 377 9.95 1.42 11.48
C ASN A 377 11.20 2.31 11.48
N GLN A 378 11.13 3.51 10.89
CA GLN A 378 12.22 4.49 10.88
C GLN A 378 11.90 5.72 11.75
N HIS A 379 10.67 5.83 12.25
CA HIS A 379 10.24 6.98 13.05
C HIS A 379 10.94 6.96 14.42
N PRO A 380 11.53 8.09 14.88
CA PRO A 380 12.17 8.15 16.20
C PRO A 380 11.21 7.99 17.38
N ALA A 381 9.91 8.24 17.17
CA ALA A 381 8.87 8.19 18.20
C ALA A 381 7.61 7.54 17.61
N VAL A 382 7.56 6.21 17.53
CA VAL A 382 6.44 5.49 16.92
C VAL A 382 5.14 5.71 17.72
N GLU A 383 5.28 5.89 19.01
CA GLU A 383 4.20 6.14 19.96
C GLU A 383 3.44 7.43 19.64
N GLU A 384 4.11 8.45 19.07
CA GLU A 384 3.45 9.67 18.59
C GLU A 384 2.53 9.36 17.41
N LEU A 385 2.97 8.54 16.44
CA LEU A 385 2.15 8.14 15.29
C LEU A 385 0.93 7.29 15.72
N ILE A 386 1.09 6.47 16.74
CA ILE A 386 -0.02 5.72 17.35
C ILE A 386 -0.99 6.69 18.03
N ALA A 387 -0.51 7.68 18.79
CA ALA A 387 -1.35 8.67 19.45
C ALA A 387 -2.12 9.58 18.45
N GLU A 388 -1.56 9.85 17.27
CA GLU A 388 -2.30 10.48 16.17
C GLU A 388 -3.42 9.56 15.66
N THR A 389 -3.12 8.27 15.49
CA THR A 389 -4.12 7.27 15.07
C THR A 389 -5.25 7.13 16.10
N ASP A 390 -4.95 7.27 17.40
CA ASP A 390 -5.95 7.27 18.47
C ASP A 390 -6.88 8.48 18.41
N ARG A 391 -6.36 9.65 18.05
CA ARG A 391 -7.18 10.84 17.82
C ARG A 391 -8.08 10.69 16.61
N ASP A 392 -7.55 10.09 15.54
CA ASP A 392 -8.30 9.85 14.31
C ASP A 392 -9.37 8.77 14.48
N PHE A 393 -9.13 7.79 15.37
CA PHE A 393 -10.04 6.69 15.66
C PHE A 393 -10.18 6.47 17.17
N PRO A 394 -11.07 7.19 17.85
CA PRO A 394 -11.25 7.04 19.31
C PRO A 394 -11.69 5.64 19.76
N GLY A 395 -12.29 4.87 18.85
CA GLY A 395 -12.64 3.46 19.07
C GLY A 395 -11.81 2.48 18.24
N PRO A 396 -12.03 1.17 18.43
CA PRO A 396 -11.34 0.13 17.67
C PRO A 396 -11.71 0.20 16.18
N ARG A 397 -10.78 -0.22 15.31
CA ARG A 397 -11.03 -0.40 13.86
C ARG A 397 -11.21 -1.88 13.52
N LEU A 398 -11.91 -2.17 12.43
CA LEU A 398 -11.94 -3.49 11.80
C LEU A 398 -11.04 -3.49 10.55
N MET A 399 -9.91 -4.19 10.64
CA MET A 399 -8.89 -4.23 9.61
C MET A 399 -8.87 -5.59 8.91
N PRO A 400 -8.96 -5.66 7.56
CA PRO A 400 -8.84 -6.94 6.87
C PRO A 400 -7.39 -7.42 6.88
N MET A 401 -7.17 -8.69 7.18
CA MET A 401 -5.84 -9.31 7.02
C MET A 401 -5.47 -9.35 5.55
N LEU A 402 -4.33 -8.73 5.21
CA LEU A 402 -3.92 -8.54 3.82
C LEU A 402 -3.01 -9.68 3.36
N PRO A 403 -3.23 -10.23 2.15
CA PRO A 403 -2.39 -11.28 1.57
C PRO A 403 -0.92 -10.89 1.57
N LYS A 404 -0.01 -11.84 1.84
CA LYS A 404 1.44 -11.55 1.90
C LYS A 404 2.00 -10.96 0.60
N GLU A 405 1.56 -11.51 -0.53
CA GLU A 405 1.87 -11.08 -1.89
C GLU A 405 0.64 -11.30 -2.80
N LEU A 406 0.54 -10.52 -3.90
CA LEU A 406 -0.47 -10.55 -4.97
C LEU A 406 -1.88 -9.97 -4.66
N PRO A 407 -2.61 -9.47 -5.70
CA PRO A 407 -2.13 -9.04 -7.02
C PRO A 407 -1.60 -7.60 -7.04
N LEU A 408 -1.59 -6.91 -5.90
CA LEU A 408 -1.18 -5.51 -5.81
C LEU A 408 0.32 -5.40 -5.52
N LYS A 409 0.91 -4.24 -5.84
CA LYS A 409 2.33 -3.89 -5.66
C LYS A 409 2.74 -3.78 -4.19
N TRP A 410 2.22 -4.62 -3.32
CA TRP A 410 2.46 -4.59 -1.89
C TRP A 410 3.77 -5.32 -1.61
N SER A 411 4.61 -4.68 -0.81
CA SER A 411 5.79 -5.29 -0.23
C SER A 411 5.69 -5.13 1.29
N ALA A 412 6.52 -5.85 2.05
CA ALA A 412 6.61 -5.65 3.51
C ALA A 412 6.78 -4.16 3.87
N ARG A 413 7.50 -3.39 3.04
CA ARG A 413 7.76 -1.95 3.22
C ARG A 413 6.51 -1.07 3.18
N SER A 414 5.51 -1.45 2.39
CA SER A 414 4.33 -0.61 2.12
C SER A 414 3.08 -1.11 2.86
N ARG A 415 3.22 -2.10 3.76
CA ARG A 415 2.11 -2.55 4.60
C ARG A 415 1.79 -1.49 5.66
N PRO A 416 0.51 -1.26 5.99
CA PRO A 416 0.14 -0.57 7.22
C PRO A 416 0.80 -1.23 8.43
N ALA A 417 1.33 -0.40 9.33
CA ALA A 417 2.03 -0.83 10.54
C ALA A 417 1.64 -0.01 11.79
N LEU A 418 0.66 0.89 11.68
CA LEU A 418 0.06 1.61 12.81
C LEU A 418 -1.11 0.79 13.35
N ASP A 419 -0.81 -0.39 13.85
CA ASP A 419 -1.78 -1.33 14.40
C ASP A 419 -1.86 -1.15 15.92
N ARG A 420 -3.07 -0.99 16.46
CA ARG A 420 -3.26 -0.78 17.91
C ARG A 420 -3.79 -2.05 18.59
N PRO A 421 -3.53 -2.29 19.89
CA PRO A 421 -4.03 -3.48 20.59
C PRO A 421 -5.56 -3.65 20.55
N GLU A 422 -6.30 -2.55 20.49
CA GLU A 422 -7.76 -2.53 20.40
C GLU A 422 -8.30 -2.82 18.99
N ASP A 423 -7.49 -2.71 17.94
CA ASP A 423 -7.96 -2.95 16.58
C ASP A 423 -8.18 -4.45 16.30
N TYR A 424 -9.31 -4.73 15.65
CA TYR A 424 -9.70 -6.07 15.21
C TYR A 424 -9.10 -6.39 13.85
N PHE A 425 -8.64 -7.63 13.69
CA PHE A 425 -8.14 -8.15 12.43
C PHE A 425 -9.03 -9.29 11.93
N VAL A 426 -9.60 -9.15 10.73
CA VAL A 426 -10.44 -10.19 10.14
C VAL A 426 -9.69 -10.96 9.05
N ALA A 427 -9.52 -12.27 9.26
CA ALA A 427 -8.97 -13.17 8.26
C ALA A 427 -10.04 -13.49 7.20
N ILE A 428 -9.84 -13.01 5.97
CA ILE A 428 -10.80 -13.18 4.88
C ILE A 428 -10.45 -14.42 4.05
N ALA A 429 -9.37 -14.35 3.28
CA ALA A 429 -8.90 -15.45 2.45
C ALA A 429 -7.68 -16.15 3.06
N GLU A 430 -6.78 -15.37 3.65
CA GLU A 430 -5.55 -15.83 4.30
C GLU A 430 -5.51 -15.32 5.75
N HIS A 431 -4.83 -16.07 6.62
CA HIS A 431 -4.57 -15.66 7.99
C HIS A 431 -3.13 -15.16 8.13
N THR A 432 -2.90 -13.88 7.83
CA THR A 432 -1.54 -13.32 7.75
C THR A 432 -1.05 -12.65 9.04
N SER A 433 -1.82 -12.68 10.12
CA SER A 433 -1.40 -12.19 11.45
C SER A 433 -0.89 -13.30 12.36
N ASP A 434 -0.21 -12.91 13.44
CA ASP A 434 0.10 -13.80 14.57
C ASP A 434 -1.22 -14.28 15.20
N PRO A 435 -1.50 -15.60 15.27
CA PRO A 435 -2.72 -16.12 15.87
C PRO A 435 -2.78 -15.84 17.38
N HIS A 436 -1.64 -15.54 18.03
CA HIS A 436 -1.61 -15.14 19.44
C HIS A 436 -1.96 -13.67 19.66
N ARG A 437 -2.08 -12.87 18.59
CA ARG A 437 -2.62 -11.51 18.69
C ARG A 437 -4.09 -11.60 19.14
N ASP A 438 -4.48 -10.76 20.08
CA ASP A 438 -5.88 -10.62 20.47
C ASP A 438 -6.70 -9.98 19.35
N ARG A 439 -8.03 -10.12 19.43
CA ARG A 439 -8.99 -9.51 18.48
C ARG A 439 -8.77 -9.93 17.02
N THR A 440 -8.20 -11.10 16.78
CA THR A 440 -8.18 -11.76 15.48
C THR A 440 -9.43 -12.63 15.30
N VAL A 441 -10.17 -12.41 14.22
CA VAL A 441 -11.43 -13.14 13.92
C VAL A 441 -11.38 -13.74 12.54
N LEU A 442 -12.08 -14.86 12.34
CA LEU A 442 -12.21 -15.50 11.04
C LEU A 442 -13.48 -14.99 10.35
N SER A 443 -13.40 -14.70 9.05
CA SER A 443 -14.56 -14.22 8.27
C SER A 443 -15.76 -15.19 8.31
N ALA A 444 -15.52 -16.48 8.50
CA ALA A 444 -16.57 -17.48 8.71
C ALA A 444 -17.42 -17.27 9.98
N ASP A 445 -16.85 -16.62 11.01
CA ASP A 445 -17.50 -16.38 12.30
C ASP A 445 -18.12 -14.99 12.40
N VAL A 446 -17.81 -14.10 11.45
CA VAL A 446 -18.38 -12.76 11.39
C VAL A 446 -19.75 -12.82 10.71
N THR A 447 -20.77 -12.33 11.39
CA THR A 447 -22.13 -12.27 10.86
C THR A 447 -22.34 -10.93 10.16
N VAL A 448 -22.94 -10.93 8.98
CA VAL A 448 -23.36 -9.73 8.28
C VAL A 448 -24.88 -9.61 8.36
N THR A 449 -25.35 -8.46 8.81
CA THR A 449 -26.77 -8.15 9.00
C THR A 449 -27.10 -6.76 8.45
N ASP A 450 -28.38 -6.51 8.22
CA ASP A 450 -28.90 -5.19 7.85
C ASP A 450 -29.43 -4.46 9.08
N HIS A 451 -28.83 -3.33 9.43
CA HIS A 451 -29.31 -2.41 10.45
C HIS A 451 -29.78 -1.14 9.76
N ASP A 452 -31.10 -0.93 9.67
CA ASP A 452 -31.74 0.25 9.08
C ASP A 452 -31.22 0.67 7.69
N GLY A 453 -30.96 -0.32 6.82
CA GLY A 453 -30.48 -0.09 5.47
C GLY A 453 -28.95 0.02 5.36
N ARG A 454 -28.20 -0.19 6.44
CA ARG A 454 -26.74 -0.33 6.44
C ARG A 454 -26.31 -1.75 6.77
N LEU A 455 -25.42 -2.28 5.94
CA LEU A 455 -24.80 -3.58 6.18
C LEU A 455 -23.75 -3.46 7.29
N THR A 456 -23.92 -4.25 8.33
CA THR A 456 -23.11 -4.25 9.54
C THR A 456 -22.45 -5.61 9.73
N ALA A 457 -21.14 -5.62 9.95
CA ALA A 457 -20.37 -6.78 10.35
C ALA A 457 -20.38 -6.88 11.88
N VAL A 458 -21.00 -7.94 12.40
CA VAL A 458 -21.11 -8.27 13.82
C VAL A 458 -20.08 -9.36 14.15
N LEU A 459 -19.11 -9.01 14.97
CA LEU A 459 -18.05 -9.93 15.42
C LEU A 459 -18.57 -10.90 16.49
N PRO A 460 -17.86 -12.01 16.78
CA PRO A 460 -18.29 -12.98 17.78
C PRO A 460 -18.48 -12.42 19.21
N ASP A 461 -17.80 -11.33 19.54
CA ASP A 461 -17.93 -10.64 20.83
C ASP A 461 -19.07 -9.61 20.86
N GLY A 462 -19.82 -9.46 19.76
CA GLY A 462 -20.91 -8.51 19.60
C GLY A 462 -20.48 -7.13 19.09
N SER A 463 -19.20 -6.89 18.86
CA SER A 463 -18.73 -5.61 18.28
C SER A 463 -19.26 -5.44 16.85
N GLU A 464 -19.67 -4.22 16.52
CA GLU A 464 -20.31 -3.89 15.23
C GLU A 464 -19.45 -2.90 14.43
N PHE A 465 -19.33 -3.16 13.13
CA PHE A 465 -18.59 -2.32 12.18
C PHE A 465 -19.32 -2.20 10.85
N ASP A 466 -19.09 -1.10 10.11
CA ASP A 466 -19.59 -0.99 8.73
C ASP A 466 -18.90 -2.05 7.86
N VAL A 467 -19.68 -2.80 7.06
CA VAL A 467 -19.13 -3.83 6.18
C VAL A 467 -18.07 -3.27 5.23
N LEU A 468 -18.16 -2.00 4.82
CA LEU A 468 -17.15 -1.40 3.95
C LEU A 468 -15.73 -1.41 4.56
N ASP A 469 -15.58 -1.46 5.88
CA ASP A 469 -14.25 -1.49 6.51
C ASP A 469 -13.49 -2.79 6.21
N VAL A 470 -14.22 -3.91 6.05
CA VAL A 470 -13.65 -5.18 5.56
C VAL A 470 -13.15 -5.03 4.11
N PHE A 471 -13.84 -4.20 3.31
CA PHE A 471 -13.46 -3.92 1.92
C PHE A 471 -12.52 -2.72 1.77
N SER A 472 -12.12 -2.06 2.87
CA SER A 472 -11.39 -0.78 2.89
C SER A 472 -10.20 -0.75 1.93
N HIS A 473 -9.32 -1.75 2.01
CA HIS A 473 -8.18 -1.85 1.11
C HIS A 473 -8.60 -2.16 -0.33
N ALA A 474 -9.57 -3.05 -0.56
CA ALA A 474 -10.06 -3.34 -1.90
C ALA A 474 -10.67 -2.09 -2.57
N LEU A 475 -11.35 -1.23 -1.82
CA LEU A 475 -11.90 0.06 -2.26
C LEU A 475 -10.79 1.08 -2.53
N THR A 476 -9.89 1.27 -1.56
CA THR A 476 -8.75 2.20 -1.64
C THR A 476 -7.89 1.97 -2.87
N ASN A 477 -7.57 0.70 -3.17
CA ASN A 477 -6.75 0.36 -4.33
C ASN A 477 -7.38 0.75 -5.68
N ARG A 478 -8.67 1.06 -5.72
CA ARG A 478 -9.40 1.43 -6.94
C ARG A 478 -9.42 2.92 -7.16
N VAL A 479 -9.34 3.71 -6.09
CA VAL A 479 -9.44 5.17 -6.14
C VAL A 479 -8.12 5.89 -5.91
N MET A 480 -7.14 5.29 -5.23
CA MET A 480 -5.92 5.98 -4.77
C MET A 480 -5.18 6.81 -5.81
N ASP A 481 -5.13 6.35 -7.07
CA ASP A 481 -4.44 7.03 -8.18
C ASP A 481 -5.39 7.81 -9.11
N ARG A 482 -6.66 8.06 -8.71
CA ARG A 482 -7.70 8.64 -9.58
C ARG A 482 -7.95 10.13 -9.39
N PHE A 483 -7.34 10.76 -8.39
CA PHE A 483 -7.43 12.20 -8.26
C PHE A 483 -6.55 12.88 -9.32
N ALA A 484 -7.18 13.63 -10.21
CA ALA A 484 -6.49 14.44 -11.22
C ALA A 484 -7.33 15.67 -11.57
N LEU A 485 -6.72 16.85 -11.53
CA LEU A 485 -7.34 18.10 -11.99
C LEU A 485 -7.22 18.27 -13.52
N ARG A 486 -6.27 17.55 -14.13
CA ARG A 486 -5.86 17.76 -15.52
C ARG A 486 -6.91 17.24 -16.49
N PRO A 487 -7.36 18.04 -17.48
CA PRO A 487 -8.22 17.55 -18.55
C PRO A 487 -7.46 16.59 -19.47
N ASP A 488 -8.21 15.84 -20.28
CA ASP A 488 -7.64 14.97 -21.30
C ASP A 488 -7.25 15.77 -22.56
N ALA A 489 -6.12 16.48 -22.49
CA ALA A 489 -5.64 17.37 -23.56
C ALA A 489 -4.17 17.11 -23.90
N ASP A 490 -3.75 17.55 -25.10
CA ASP A 490 -2.37 17.44 -25.57
C ASP A 490 -1.42 18.43 -24.90
N HIS A 491 -1.95 19.56 -24.43
CA HIS A 491 -1.24 20.52 -23.60
C HIS A 491 -2.13 20.90 -22.43
N VAL A 492 -1.58 20.87 -21.22
CA VAL A 492 -2.26 21.29 -20.01
C VAL A 492 -1.39 22.35 -19.33
N PRO A 493 -1.92 23.56 -19.05
CA PRO A 493 -1.16 24.62 -18.38
C PRO A 493 -0.73 24.21 -16.98
N ARG A 494 0.29 24.91 -16.48
CA ARG A 494 0.53 24.98 -15.03
C ARG A 494 -0.66 25.68 -14.37
N VAL A 495 -1.28 25.06 -13.38
CA VAL A 495 -2.38 25.64 -12.61
C VAL A 495 -1.90 25.91 -11.19
N MET A 496 -2.10 27.14 -10.76
CA MET A 496 -1.73 27.63 -9.44
C MET A 496 -2.95 28.20 -8.73
N VAL A 497 -3.10 27.85 -7.46
CA VAL A 497 -4.10 28.43 -6.56
C VAL A 497 -3.32 29.03 -5.41
N ASP A 498 -3.40 30.35 -5.25
CA ASP A 498 -2.53 31.12 -4.36
C ASP A 498 -1.05 30.78 -4.65
N LYS A 499 -0.29 30.28 -3.65
CA LYS A 499 1.10 29.84 -3.82
C LYS A 499 1.27 28.35 -4.16
N LEU A 500 0.18 27.57 -4.26
CA LEU A 500 0.23 26.14 -4.51
C LEU A 500 0.05 25.81 -6.00
N VAL A 501 1.06 25.20 -6.62
CA VAL A 501 0.97 24.56 -7.92
C VAL A 501 0.21 23.23 -7.76
N VAL A 502 -1.08 23.22 -8.11
CA VAL A 502 -1.96 22.04 -8.04
C VAL A 502 -1.86 21.16 -9.28
N SER A 503 -1.36 21.71 -10.40
CA SER A 503 -1.06 20.95 -11.61
C SER A 503 0.16 21.55 -12.31
N ARG A 504 1.15 20.70 -12.60
CA ARG A 504 2.32 21.04 -13.41
C ARG A 504 1.97 21.08 -14.90
N GLU A 505 2.65 21.93 -15.66
CA GLU A 505 2.52 21.99 -17.11
C GLU A 505 2.91 20.64 -17.73
N SER A 506 2.10 20.15 -18.68
CA SER A 506 2.36 18.89 -19.35
C SER A 506 1.96 18.91 -20.82
N TRP A 507 2.65 18.07 -21.59
CA TRP A 507 2.50 17.94 -23.03
C TRP A 507 2.42 16.47 -23.42
N ARG A 508 1.70 16.16 -24.49
CA ARG A 508 1.63 14.83 -25.06
C ARG A 508 2.04 14.84 -26.51
N PHE A 509 2.84 13.84 -26.88
CA PHE A 509 3.40 13.70 -28.21
C PHE A 509 3.34 12.23 -28.62
N THR A 510 3.03 11.95 -29.89
CA THR A 510 3.27 10.63 -30.47
C THR A 510 4.77 10.37 -30.55
N GLY A 511 5.15 9.09 -30.73
CA GLY A 511 6.55 8.79 -31.00
C GLY A 511 7.08 9.43 -32.29
N GLY A 512 6.19 9.66 -33.28
CA GLY A 512 6.53 10.29 -34.55
C GLY A 512 6.78 11.81 -34.46
N ASP A 513 6.15 12.49 -33.50
CA ASP A 513 6.34 13.92 -33.26
C ASP A 513 7.77 14.28 -32.82
N LEU A 514 8.52 13.31 -32.29
CA LEU A 514 9.90 13.46 -31.85
C LEU A 514 10.86 13.17 -33.01
N GLY A 515 10.82 13.99 -34.08
CA GLY A 515 11.58 13.75 -35.31
C GLY A 515 13.11 13.64 -35.16
N PHE A 516 13.68 14.10 -34.05
CA PHE A 516 15.09 13.86 -33.72
C PHE A 516 15.39 12.39 -33.38
N ALA A 517 14.40 11.60 -32.97
CA ALA A 517 14.60 10.25 -32.46
C ALA A 517 15.17 9.27 -33.51
N GLU A 518 14.92 9.51 -34.80
CA GLU A 518 15.44 8.69 -35.91
C GLU A 518 16.86 9.10 -36.37
N GLU A 519 17.38 10.22 -35.89
CA GLU A 519 18.73 10.66 -36.23
C GLU A 519 19.76 9.66 -35.69
N LYS A 520 20.64 9.17 -36.57
CA LYS A 520 21.61 8.12 -36.25
C LYS A 520 22.84 8.68 -35.53
N SER A 521 23.27 9.88 -35.90
CA SER A 521 24.38 10.57 -35.25
C SER A 521 23.95 11.14 -33.91
N GLU A 522 24.59 10.72 -32.82
CA GLU A 522 24.31 11.22 -31.47
C GLU A 522 24.45 12.74 -31.38
N ALA A 523 25.51 13.31 -31.95
CA ALA A 523 25.74 14.75 -31.97
C ALA A 523 24.61 15.51 -32.69
N ARG A 524 24.18 15.02 -33.87
CA ARG A 524 23.06 15.62 -34.59
C ARG A 524 21.73 15.44 -33.88
N ARG A 525 21.52 14.27 -33.26
CA ARG A 525 20.33 13.97 -32.46
C ARG A 525 20.21 14.93 -31.30
N TYR A 526 21.31 15.17 -30.57
CA TYR A 526 21.36 16.13 -29.47
C TYR A 526 20.98 17.55 -29.92
N VAL A 527 21.59 18.05 -30.99
CA VAL A 527 21.26 19.38 -31.54
C VAL A 527 19.79 19.46 -31.98
N ARG A 528 19.30 18.47 -32.72
CA ARG A 528 17.90 18.42 -33.16
C ARG A 528 16.92 18.32 -32.00
N ALA A 529 17.24 17.57 -30.95
CA ALA A 529 16.41 17.48 -29.76
C ALA A 529 16.30 18.83 -29.04
N ARG A 530 17.39 19.61 -28.97
CA ARG A 530 17.38 20.96 -28.39
C ARG A 530 16.59 21.96 -29.24
N ASN A 531 16.70 21.89 -30.57
CA ASN A 531 15.87 22.69 -31.47
C ASN A 531 14.38 22.36 -31.29
N TRP A 532 14.05 21.06 -31.31
CA TRP A 532 12.69 20.57 -31.08
C TRP A 532 12.14 21.03 -29.71
N ARG A 533 12.94 20.94 -28.64
CA ARG A 533 12.59 21.45 -27.32
C ARG A 533 12.25 22.96 -27.38
N GLY A 534 13.06 23.75 -28.08
CA GLY A 534 12.83 25.19 -28.28
C GLY A 534 11.55 25.48 -29.07
N GLU A 535 11.33 24.78 -30.19
CA GLU A 535 10.13 24.90 -31.04
C GLU A 535 8.84 24.58 -30.27
N ARG A 536 8.88 23.60 -29.36
CA ARG A 536 7.75 23.23 -28.49
C ARG A 536 7.70 24.05 -27.20
N GLY A 537 8.72 24.85 -26.93
CA GLY A 537 8.87 25.64 -25.71
C GLY A 537 8.87 24.81 -24.42
N LEU A 538 9.51 23.65 -24.42
CA LEU A 538 9.63 22.78 -23.24
C LEU A 538 10.75 23.26 -22.29
N PRO A 539 10.62 23.05 -20.97
CA PRO A 539 11.71 23.32 -20.03
C PRO A 539 12.90 22.36 -20.22
N ARG A 540 14.04 22.69 -19.62
CA ARG A 540 15.27 21.88 -19.74
C ARG A 540 15.11 20.51 -19.07
N TYR A 541 14.47 20.51 -17.90
CA TYR A 541 14.27 19.35 -17.05
C TYR A 541 12.81 18.91 -17.13
N VAL A 542 12.60 17.64 -17.50
CA VAL A 542 11.26 17.06 -17.61
C VAL A 542 11.23 15.63 -17.08
N PHE A 543 10.06 15.17 -16.70
CA PHE A 543 9.75 13.76 -16.51
C PHE A 543 8.93 13.25 -17.69
N VAL A 544 9.25 12.04 -18.16
CA VAL A 544 8.59 11.40 -19.29
C VAL A 544 7.98 10.08 -18.87
N VAL A 545 6.71 9.88 -19.23
CA VAL A 545 5.97 8.63 -19.07
C VAL A 545 5.46 8.17 -20.43
N SER A 546 5.57 6.87 -20.71
CA SER A 546 5.06 6.28 -21.96
C SER A 546 4.25 5.02 -21.68
N PRO A 547 3.24 4.68 -22.49
CA PRO A 547 2.56 3.37 -22.43
C PRO A 547 3.52 2.17 -22.53
N THR A 548 4.72 2.36 -23.09
CA THR A 548 5.76 1.32 -23.19
C THR A 548 6.79 1.34 -22.07
N GLU A 549 6.82 2.44 -21.30
CA GLU A 549 7.71 2.69 -20.16
C GLU A 549 6.89 3.43 -19.07
N PRO A 550 6.05 2.69 -18.32
CA PRO A 550 5.05 3.30 -17.43
C PRO A 550 5.65 3.93 -16.17
N ARG A 551 6.91 3.63 -15.84
CA ARG A 551 7.62 4.32 -14.76
C ARG A 551 8.19 5.64 -15.32
N PRO A 552 7.89 6.80 -14.71
CA PRO A 552 8.48 8.06 -15.13
C PRO A 552 10.00 7.99 -15.15
N PHE A 553 10.63 8.60 -16.15
CA PHE A 553 12.07 8.79 -16.18
C PHE A 553 12.41 10.27 -16.41
N TYR A 554 13.51 10.70 -15.80
CA TYR A 554 14.03 12.05 -15.89
C TYR A 554 14.75 12.27 -17.22
N VAL A 555 14.58 13.47 -17.81
CA VAL A 555 15.32 13.93 -18.98
C VAL A 555 15.85 15.33 -18.73
N ASP A 556 17.17 15.49 -18.81
CA ASP A 556 17.84 16.77 -19.01
C ASP A 556 18.18 16.92 -20.50
N PHE A 557 17.53 17.87 -21.18
CA PHE A 557 17.78 18.15 -22.60
C PHE A 557 19.20 18.67 -22.89
N ASP A 558 19.95 19.11 -21.89
CA ASP A 558 21.35 19.51 -22.06
C ASP A 558 22.33 18.33 -21.90
N ALA A 559 21.87 17.14 -21.49
CA ALA A 559 22.69 15.93 -21.39
C ALA A 559 22.37 14.90 -22.52
N PRO A 560 23.33 14.60 -23.42
CA PRO A 560 23.12 13.67 -24.54
C PRO A 560 22.61 12.28 -24.16
N VAL A 561 23.03 11.75 -23.01
CA VAL A 561 22.61 10.43 -22.51
C VAL A 561 21.10 10.37 -22.29
N TYR A 562 20.50 11.40 -21.67
CA TYR A 562 19.06 11.44 -21.44
C TYR A 562 18.27 11.64 -22.75
N VAL A 563 18.79 12.45 -23.67
CA VAL A 563 18.21 12.60 -25.02
C VAL A 563 18.19 11.25 -25.76
N ASN A 564 19.24 10.44 -25.63
CA ASN A 564 19.28 9.11 -26.23
C ASN A 564 18.27 8.14 -25.60
N ILE A 565 18.08 8.20 -24.28
CA ILE A 565 17.06 7.42 -23.58
C ILE A 565 15.67 7.81 -24.09
N LEU A 566 15.36 9.11 -24.15
CA LEU A 566 14.11 9.63 -24.70
C LEU A 566 13.88 9.17 -26.15
N ALA A 567 14.90 9.30 -27.00
CA ALA A 567 14.81 8.85 -28.39
C ALA A 567 14.52 7.34 -28.48
N LYS A 568 15.15 6.52 -27.63
CA LYS A 568 14.89 5.07 -27.59
C LYS A 568 13.47 4.76 -27.12
N ALA A 569 12.94 5.50 -26.14
CA ALA A 569 11.57 5.38 -25.67
C ALA A 569 10.57 5.76 -26.78
N ALA A 570 10.77 6.90 -27.45
CA ALA A 570 9.95 7.37 -28.56
C ALA A 570 9.88 6.36 -29.72
N ARG A 571 11.04 5.84 -30.15
CA ARG A 571 11.11 4.79 -31.20
C ARG A 571 10.44 3.49 -30.78
N ARG A 572 10.45 3.15 -29.49
CA ARG A 572 9.75 1.95 -28.98
C ARG A 572 8.24 2.17 -29.01
N LEU A 573 7.79 3.35 -28.59
CA LEU A 573 6.38 3.74 -28.62
C LEU A 573 5.85 3.70 -30.04
N ALA A 574 6.46 4.43 -30.98
CA ALA A 574 6.04 4.50 -32.38
C ALA A 574 5.97 3.11 -33.06
N ARG A 575 6.91 2.21 -32.75
CA ARG A 575 6.90 0.83 -33.28
C ARG A 575 5.77 -0.03 -32.70
N LYS A 576 5.37 0.21 -31.46
CA LYS A 576 4.30 -0.55 -30.80
C LYS A 576 2.92 -0.04 -31.20
N ASP A 577 2.77 1.29 -31.23
CA ASP A 577 1.56 1.99 -31.58
C ASP A 577 1.91 3.42 -32.04
N PRO A 578 1.77 3.74 -33.33
CA PRO A 578 2.09 5.06 -33.88
C PRO A 578 1.25 6.20 -33.30
N GLU A 579 0.01 5.92 -32.89
CA GLU A 579 -0.93 6.92 -32.37
C GLU A 579 -0.80 7.10 -30.85
N ALA A 580 -0.16 6.15 -30.16
CA ALA A 580 0.06 6.25 -28.73
C ALA A 580 0.97 7.44 -28.40
N LYS A 581 0.55 8.20 -27.39
CA LYS A 581 1.27 9.39 -26.91
C LYS A 581 2.09 9.08 -25.65
N LEU A 582 3.30 9.64 -25.59
CA LEU A 582 4.02 9.82 -24.33
C LEU A 582 3.61 11.14 -23.70
N THR A 583 3.67 11.21 -22.37
CA THR A 583 3.43 12.44 -21.61
C THR A 583 4.76 12.97 -21.10
N ILE A 584 5.02 14.24 -21.35
CA ILE A 584 6.13 15.03 -20.81
C ILE A 584 5.53 15.97 -19.77
N THR A 585 6.05 15.96 -18.55
CA THR A 585 5.67 16.91 -17.48
C THR A 585 6.90 17.70 -17.08
N GLU A 586 6.76 19.00 -16.85
CA GLU A 586 7.87 19.81 -16.34
C GLU A 586 8.42 19.27 -15.00
N MET A 587 9.73 19.39 -14.81
CA MET A 587 10.33 19.18 -13.49
C MET A 587 10.18 20.45 -12.66
N LEU A 588 9.31 20.37 -11.65
CA LEU A 588 9.06 21.43 -10.70
C LEU A 588 8.94 20.80 -9.30
N PRO A 589 9.77 21.20 -8.33
CA PRO A 589 10.91 22.10 -8.44
C PRO A 589 12.04 21.50 -9.29
N SER A 590 12.80 22.35 -9.99
CA SER A 590 14.06 21.99 -10.65
C SER A 590 15.24 21.97 -9.65
N PRO A 591 16.41 21.39 -10.01
CA PRO A 591 17.54 21.24 -9.08
C PRO A 591 18.03 22.55 -8.44
N GLU A 592 17.85 23.69 -9.11
CA GLU A 592 18.19 25.02 -8.58
C GLU A 592 17.29 25.49 -7.42
N HIS A 593 16.21 24.77 -7.13
CA HIS A 593 15.28 25.06 -6.03
C HIS A 593 15.42 24.10 -4.84
N ALA A 594 16.52 23.34 -4.78
CA ALA A 594 16.80 22.41 -3.69
C ALA A 594 17.31 23.18 -2.46
N TRP A 595 16.51 23.24 -1.40
CA TRP A 595 16.80 24.01 -0.18
C TRP A 595 17.30 23.15 1.00
N LEU A 596 17.07 21.83 0.98
CA LEU A 596 17.52 20.93 2.04
C LEU A 596 19.02 20.64 1.86
N THR A 597 19.82 20.95 2.87
CA THR A 597 21.28 20.77 2.83
C THR A 597 21.77 19.66 3.76
N ASP A 598 22.93 19.08 3.44
CA ASP A 598 23.74 18.29 4.39
C ASP A 598 24.80 19.16 5.08
N ASP A 599 25.63 18.51 5.90
CA ASP A 599 26.74 19.12 6.64
C ASP A 599 27.91 19.58 5.76
N GLN A 600 27.90 19.22 4.47
CA GLN A 600 28.85 19.65 3.46
C GLN A 600 28.31 20.77 2.57
N GLY A 601 27.05 21.19 2.78
CA GLY A 601 26.37 22.20 1.97
C GLY A 601 25.86 21.69 0.62
N ASN A 602 25.83 20.38 0.38
CA ASN A 602 25.18 19.81 -0.80
C ASN A 602 23.67 19.96 -0.67
N THR A 603 22.99 20.28 -1.76
CA THR A 603 21.53 20.49 -1.80
C THR A 603 20.79 19.27 -2.35
N TYR A 604 19.65 18.94 -1.77
CA TYR A 604 18.84 17.77 -2.14
C TYR A 604 17.40 18.15 -2.42
N THR A 605 16.81 17.52 -3.44
CA THR A 605 15.36 17.53 -3.61
C THR A 605 14.73 16.82 -2.41
N SER A 606 13.70 17.44 -1.84
CA SER A 606 12.95 16.92 -0.71
C SER A 606 11.45 17.05 -0.98
N GLU A 607 10.69 16.12 -0.43
CA GLU A 607 9.24 16.06 -0.49
C GLU A 607 8.72 15.94 0.93
N LEU A 608 7.75 16.78 1.26
CA LEU A 608 7.05 16.80 2.53
C LEU A 608 5.77 15.99 2.37
N ARG A 609 5.67 14.91 3.13
CA ARG A 609 4.50 14.05 3.14
C ARG A 609 3.65 14.37 4.35
N PHE A 610 2.44 14.88 4.10
CA PHE A 610 1.47 15.14 5.15
C PHE A 610 0.38 14.08 5.17
N VAL A 611 -0.36 14.04 6.26
CA VAL A 611 -1.62 13.30 6.39
C VAL A 611 -2.67 14.30 6.83
N ALA A 612 -3.62 14.59 5.94
CA ALA A 612 -4.82 15.35 6.25
C ALA A 612 -5.94 14.37 6.64
N VAL A 613 -6.68 14.72 7.68
CA VAL A 613 -7.76 13.90 8.24
C VAL A 613 -9.06 14.68 8.14
N ASP A 614 -10.03 14.11 7.42
CA ASP A 614 -11.37 14.66 7.34
C ASP A 614 -12.10 14.47 8.68
N GLN A 615 -12.29 15.57 9.41
CA GLN A 615 -12.97 15.61 10.71
C GLN A 615 -14.50 15.57 10.58
N GLU A 616 -15.04 15.78 9.38
CA GLU A 616 -16.48 15.70 9.09
C GLU A 616 -16.89 14.33 8.53
N HIS A 617 -15.92 13.42 8.40
CA HIS A 617 -16.14 12.08 7.88
C HIS A 617 -17.14 11.29 8.72
N GLN A 618 -18.20 10.80 8.08
CA GLN A 618 -19.21 9.97 8.71
C GLN A 618 -18.95 8.51 8.39
N GLN A 619 -18.78 7.71 9.44
CA GLN A 619 -18.64 6.26 9.31
C GLN A 619 -19.91 5.58 9.83
N GLY A 620 -20.75 5.08 8.91
CA GLY A 620 -21.66 3.98 9.21
C GLY A 620 -22.84 4.21 10.16
N GLY A 621 -23.04 5.37 10.78
CA GLY A 621 -24.15 5.57 11.74
C GLY A 621 -24.05 4.76 13.05
N VAL A 622 -22.96 4.02 13.24
CA VAL A 622 -22.51 3.52 14.54
C VAL A 622 -21.81 4.71 15.22
N PRO A 623 -22.04 5.00 16.52
CA PRO A 623 -21.44 6.16 17.16
C PRO A 623 -19.93 6.19 16.89
N SER A 624 -19.45 7.25 16.25
CA SER A 624 -18.06 7.65 16.41
C SER A 624 -17.90 7.93 17.90
N TRP A 625 -17.23 7.02 18.60
CA TRP A 625 -16.97 7.16 20.03
C TRP A 625 -16.26 8.48 20.31
#